data_AF-A0A1M6NCF6-F1
#
_entry.id   AF-A0A1M6NCF6-F1
#
_cell.length_a   1.000
_cell.length_b   1.000
_cell.length_c   1.000
_cell.angle_alpha   90.00
_cell.angle_beta   90.00
_cell.angle_gamma   90.00
#
_symmetry.space_group_name_H-M   'P 1'
#
loop_
_entity.id
_entity.type
_entity.pdbx_description
1 polymer ?
#
loop_
_entity_poly.entity_id
_entity_poly.type
_entity_poly.pdbx_seq_one_letter_code
_entity_poly.pdbx_strand_id
1 'polypeptide(L)'
;MAVSTGLPFTCFSNDYNNTSSLHFSEVFGLSLCDGDVILLPGVSAYVGADIRTGMLYCSLHEREYMTMLIDIGTNGEMALGNRNKILTPSTAAGPALEGGNIQYGTGSIKGAISSLAIHKGKISC
;
A
#
# COMPACT_ATOMS: atom_id res chain seq x y z
N MET A 1 -12.36 16.93 -15.26
CA MET A 1 -12.91 15.56 -15.26
C MET A 1 -12.12 14.76 -16.30
N ALA A 2 -11.07 14.07 -15.87
CA ALA A 2 -10.28 13.16 -16.71
C ALA A 2 -10.00 11.93 -15.86
N VAL A 3 -10.92 10.98 -15.88
CA VAL A 3 -10.69 9.64 -15.32
C VAL A 3 -9.84 8.94 -16.36
N SER A 4 -8.52 8.92 -16.19
CA SER A 4 -7.64 8.17 -17.10
C SER A 4 -7.89 6.67 -16.89
N THR A 5 -8.74 6.13 -17.75
CA THR A 5 -8.77 4.75 -18.27
C THR A 5 -8.10 3.69 -17.39
N GLY A 6 -8.94 2.86 -16.75
CA GLY A 6 -8.54 1.70 -15.93
C GLY A 6 -7.85 0.59 -16.72
N LEU A 7 -6.54 0.74 -16.92
CA LEU A 7 -5.64 -0.33 -17.31
C LEU A 7 -4.64 -0.59 -16.17
N PRO A 8 -4.17 -1.84 -15.96
CA PRO A 8 -3.27 -2.21 -14.86
C PRO A 8 -1.86 -1.58 -14.94
N PHE A 9 -1.64 -0.60 -15.83
CA PHE A 9 -0.35 0.03 -16.08
C PHE A 9 -0.50 1.55 -16.27
N THR A 10 -1.29 2.20 -15.42
CA THR A 10 -1.43 3.66 -15.47
C THR A 10 -0.10 4.31 -15.12
N CYS A 11 0.41 5.14 -16.03
CA CYS A 11 1.54 6.01 -15.77
C CYS A 11 1.08 7.15 -14.87
N PHE A 12 1.72 7.31 -13.71
CA PHE A 12 1.34 8.29 -12.72
C PHE A 12 2.43 9.34 -12.57
N SER A 13 2.07 10.62 -12.63
CA SER A 13 2.90 11.76 -12.22
C SER A 13 2.55 12.11 -10.78
N ASN A 14 3.56 12.31 -9.94
CA ASN A 14 3.39 12.54 -8.50
C ASN A 14 2.73 13.90 -8.20
N ASP A 15 1.41 13.97 -8.40
CA ASP A 15 0.59 15.16 -8.19
C ASP A 15 -0.25 15.00 -6.91
N TYR A 16 0.02 15.86 -5.92
CA TYR A 16 -0.69 15.94 -4.64
C TYR A 16 -1.74 17.05 -4.61
N ASN A 17 -1.91 17.79 -5.71
CA ASN A 17 -2.81 18.95 -5.78
C ASN A 17 -4.30 18.58 -5.70
N ASN A 18 -4.65 17.31 -5.86
CA ASN A 18 -6.02 16.82 -5.77
C ASN A 18 -6.34 16.16 -4.42
N THR A 19 -5.62 16.57 -3.37
CA THR A 19 -5.87 16.15 -1.98
C THR A 19 -7.05 16.93 -1.42
N SER A 20 -7.95 16.26 -0.71
CA SER A 20 -9.10 16.89 -0.05
C SER A 20 -8.80 17.12 1.43
N SER A 21 -9.06 18.32 1.92
CA SER A 21 -9.11 18.61 3.37
C SER A 21 -10.56 18.66 3.80
N LEU A 22 -10.92 17.87 4.81
CA LEU A 22 -12.27 17.78 5.39
C LEU A 22 -12.17 17.85 6.90
N HIS A 23 -13.15 18.42 7.58
CA HIS A 23 -13.13 18.45 9.04
C HIS A 23 -13.35 17.04 9.62
N PHE A 24 -12.73 16.72 10.76
CA PHE A 24 -12.83 15.41 11.41
C PHE A 24 -14.28 14.95 11.61
N SER A 25 -15.15 15.88 12.03
CA SER A 25 -16.56 15.57 12.23
C SER A 25 -17.31 15.26 10.94
N GLU A 26 -16.87 15.79 9.80
CA GLU A 26 -17.49 15.51 8.49
C GLU A 26 -17.12 14.11 8.00
N VAL A 27 -15.91 13.64 8.28
CA VAL A 27 -15.43 12.32 7.86
C VAL A 27 -15.97 11.22 8.76
N PHE A 28 -15.91 11.41 10.08
CA PHE A 28 -16.21 10.35 11.04
C PHE A 28 -17.56 10.48 11.74
N GLY A 29 -18.25 11.63 11.61
CA GLY A 29 -19.52 11.87 12.30
C GLY A 29 -19.37 11.99 13.82
N LEU A 30 -18.16 12.27 14.31
CA LEU A 30 -17.79 12.34 15.72
C LEU A 30 -17.15 13.68 16.05
N SER A 31 -17.33 14.17 17.28
CA SER A 31 -16.72 15.41 17.78
C SER A 31 -15.61 15.11 18.81
N LEU A 32 -14.69 14.20 18.47
CA LEU A 32 -13.61 13.78 19.37
C LEU A 32 -12.39 14.72 19.31
N CYS A 33 -12.17 15.37 18.17
CA CYS A 33 -11.18 16.41 18.00
C CYS A 33 -11.70 17.49 17.03
N ASP A 34 -11.08 18.67 17.14
CA ASP A 34 -11.28 19.81 16.26
C ASP A 34 -10.04 19.91 15.36
N GLY A 35 -10.19 19.56 14.09
CA GLY A 35 -9.06 19.44 13.19
C GLY A 35 -9.41 18.83 11.84
N ASP A 36 -8.49 19.03 10.89
CA ASP A 36 -8.64 18.59 9.52
C ASP A 36 -8.13 17.16 9.30
N VAL A 37 -8.83 16.45 8.43
CA VAL A 37 -8.47 15.15 7.86
C VAL A 37 -8.08 15.37 6.40
N ILE A 38 -6.85 15.00 6.08
CA ILE A 38 -6.29 15.11 4.74
C ILE A 38 -6.45 13.76 4.03
N LEU A 39 -7.28 13.72 3.00
CA LEU A 39 -7.50 12.53 2.17
C LEU A 39 -6.64 12.61 0.90
N LEU A 40 -5.64 11.74 0.83
CA LEU A 40 -4.80 11.59 -0.35
C LEU A 40 -5.58 10.90 -1.48
N PRO A 41 -5.41 11.34 -2.74
CA PRO A 41 -6.09 10.72 -3.87
C PRO A 41 -5.49 9.34 -4.19
N GLY A 42 -6.34 8.37 -4.52
CA GLY A 42 -5.91 7.11 -5.12
C GLY A 42 -5.18 7.31 -6.45
N VAL A 43 -4.41 6.31 -6.88
CA VAL A 43 -3.73 6.33 -8.18
C VAL A 43 -4.64 5.80 -9.28
N SER A 44 -5.42 4.75 -8.98
CA SER A 44 -6.43 4.17 -9.88
C SER A 44 -7.52 3.47 -9.08
N ALA A 45 -8.45 2.77 -9.75
CA ALA A 45 -9.50 1.99 -9.07
C ALA A 45 -8.96 0.87 -8.16
N TYR A 46 -7.76 0.34 -8.45
CA TYR A 46 -7.15 -0.80 -7.74
C TYR A 46 -5.82 -0.45 -7.06
N VAL A 47 -5.41 0.82 -7.10
CA VAL A 47 -4.17 1.29 -6.48
C VAL A 47 -4.52 2.51 -5.64
N GLY A 48 -4.52 2.32 -4.32
CA GLY A 48 -4.94 3.30 -3.35
C GLY A 48 -3.89 4.37 -3.05
N ALA A 49 -4.22 5.21 -2.07
CA ALA A 49 -3.34 6.24 -1.57
C ALA A 49 -2.25 5.71 -0.61
N ASP A 50 -2.40 4.49 -0.11
CA ASP A 50 -1.38 3.71 0.58
C ASP A 50 -0.12 3.54 -0.28
N ILE A 51 -0.26 3.11 -1.53
CA ILE A 51 0.86 2.96 -2.47
C ILE A 51 1.52 4.29 -2.78
N ARG A 52 0.72 5.35 -2.97
CA ARG A 52 1.23 6.72 -3.11
C ARG A 52 2.06 7.14 -1.90
N THR A 53 1.55 6.86 -0.70
CA THR A 53 2.24 7.20 0.55
C THR A 53 3.52 6.39 0.70
N GLY A 54 3.52 5.11 0.33
CA GLY A 54 4.73 4.29 0.28
C GLY A 54 5.78 4.81 -0.70
N MET A 55 5.37 5.26 -1.89
CA MET A 55 6.28 5.90 -2.85
C MET A 55 6.89 7.21 -2.31
N LEU A 56 6.11 8.00 -1.58
CA LEU A 56 6.58 9.21 -0.91
C LEU A 56 7.58 8.85 0.20
N TYR A 57 7.21 7.92 1.07
CA TYR A 57 8.03 7.46 2.20
C TYR A 57 9.38 6.89 1.75
N CYS A 58 9.40 6.14 0.65
CA CYS A 58 10.62 5.56 0.08
C CYS A 58 11.41 6.52 -0.83
N SER A 59 10.93 7.75 -1.03
CA SER A 59 11.42 8.72 -2.02
C SER A 59 11.57 8.11 -3.42
N LEU A 60 10.66 7.21 -3.83
CA LEU A 60 10.75 6.48 -5.11
C LEU A 60 10.78 7.46 -6.30
N HIS A 61 9.99 8.53 -6.21
CA HIS A 61 9.88 9.60 -7.19
C HIS A 61 11.12 10.52 -7.28
N GLU A 62 12.11 10.35 -6.40
CA GLU A 62 13.37 11.13 -6.43
C GLU A 62 14.54 10.29 -6.96
N ARG A 63 14.39 8.96 -7.02
CA ARG A 63 15.44 8.01 -7.40
C ARG A 63 15.89 8.24 -8.84
N GLU A 64 17.19 8.04 -9.08
CA GLU A 64 17.78 8.02 -10.43
C GLU A 64 17.60 6.66 -11.08
N TYR A 65 17.89 5.62 -10.31
CA TYR A 65 17.82 4.24 -10.74
C TYR A 65 16.41 3.69 -10.63
N MET A 66 16.11 2.72 -11.50
CA MET A 66 14.84 1.99 -11.47
C MET A 66 14.69 1.30 -10.12
N THR A 67 13.59 1.59 -9.43
CA THR A 67 13.29 1.09 -8.08
C THR A 67 11.89 0.50 -8.09
N MET A 68 11.68 -0.56 -7.31
CA MET A 68 10.38 -1.20 -7.16
C MET A 68 9.96 -1.17 -5.69
N LEU A 69 8.79 -0.59 -5.43
CA LEU A 69 8.04 -0.80 -4.20
C LEU A 69 7.07 -1.96 -4.44
N ILE A 70 6.99 -2.89 -3.49
CA ILE A 70 6.01 -3.97 -3.48
C ILE A 70 5.25 -3.87 -2.17
N ASP A 71 3.94 -3.73 -2.25
CA ASP A 71 3.03 -3.91 -1.14
C ASP A 71 2.34 -5.26 -1.31
N ILE A 72 2.38 -6.08 -0.26
CA ILE A 72 1.89 -7.45 -0.30
C ILE A 72 0.88 -7.64 0.82
N GLY A 73 -0.39 -7.65 0.44
CA GLY A 73 -1.51 -8.07 1.28
C GLY A 73 -2.41 -9.03 0.52
N THR A 74 -3.72 -8.94 0.77
CA THR A 74 -4.74 -9.64 0.00
C THR A 74 -4.64 -9.29 -1.51
N ASN A 75 -4.25 -8.06 -1.81
CA ASN A 75 -3.80 -7.65 -3.13
C ASN A 75 -2.27 -7.55 -3.16
N GLY A 76 -1.70 -7.68 -4.35
CA GLY A 76 -0.31 -7.35 -4.61
C GLY A 76 -0.25 -6.08 -5.43
N GLU A 77 0.03 -4.96 -4.79
CA GLU A 77 0.28 -3.68 -5.45
C GLU A 77 1.78 -3.43 -5.60
N MET A 78 2.17 -2.80 -6.70
CA MET A 78 3.57 -2.44 -6.94
C MET A 78 3.68 -1.02 -7.47
N ALA A 79 4.84 -0.42 -7.28
CA ALA A 79 5.26 0.78 -8.00
C ALA A 79 6.67 0.58 -8.55
N LEU A 80 6.81 0.52 -9.88
CA LEU A 80 8.09 0.37 -10.57
C LEU A 80 8.43 1.68 -11.29
N GLY A 81 9.53 2.32 -10.91
CA GLY A 81 9.88 3.59 -11.52
C GLY A 81 11.07 4.30 -10.92
N ASN A 82 11.21 5.55 -11.33
CA ASN A 82 12.19 6.53 -10.85
C ASN A 82 11.62 7.95 -11.05
N ARG A 83 12.46 8.99 -10.89
CA ARG A 83 12.04 10.40 -11.06
C ARG A 83 11.40 10.75 -12.40
N ASN A 84 11.68 9.97 -13.45
CA ASN A 84 11.18 10.25 -14.79
C ASN A 84 9.81 9.61 -15.05
N LYS A 85 9.56 8.42 -14.51
CA LYS A 85 8.34 7.66 -14.77
C LYS A 85 8.11 6.59 -13.71
N ILE A 86 6.84 6.40 -13.33
CA ILE A 86 6.39 5.35 -12.41
C ILE A 86 5.17 4.62 -13.00
N LEU A 87 5.20 3.29 -12.92
CA LEU A 87 4.11 2.38 -13.28
C LEU A 87 3.58 1.69 -12.02
N THR A 88 2.26 1.60 -11.88
CA THR A 88 1.63 1.00 -10.70
C THR A 88 0.61 -0.09 -11.06
N PRO A 89 1.02 -1.37 -11.14
CA PRO A 89 0.09 -2.48 -11.29
C PRO A 89 -0.48 -2.95 -9.94
N SER A 90 -1.63 -3.63 -10.02
CA SER A 90 -2.25 -4.37 -8.90
C SER A 90 -2.71 -5.74 -9.41
N THR A 91 -2.65 -6.74 -8.54
CA THR A 91 -3.11 -8.11 -8.82
C THR A 91 -3.75 -8.72 -7.57
N ALA A 92 -4.65 -9.68 -7.74
CA ALA A 92 -5.09 -10.51 -6.62
C ALA A 92 -3.93 -11.41 -6.15
N ALA A 93 -3.59 -11.38 -4.86
CA ALA A 93 -2.55 -12.22 -4.25
C ALA A 93 -3.15 -13.26 -3.28
N GLY A 94 -4.26 -12.90 -2.62
CA GLY A 94 -4.93 -13.70 -1.59
C GLY A 94 -4.34 -13.45 -0.19
N PRO A 95 -5.10 -13.74 0.88
CA PRO A 95 -4.77 -13.29 2.23
C PRO A 95 -3.73 -14.17 2.95
N ALA A 96 -2.98 -15.02 2.23
CA ALA A 96 -2.11 -16.03 2.83
C ALA A 96 -1.05 -15.41 3.76
N LEU A 97 -0.45 -14.28 3.35
CA LEU A 97 0.57 -13.58 4.12
C LEU A 97 -0.01 -12.74 5.28
N GLU A 98 -1.33 -12.55 5.29
CA GLU A 98 -2.08 -11.98 6.42
C GLU A 98 -2.57 -13.08 7.38
N GLY A 99 -2.24 -14.35 7.10
CA GLY A 99 -2.69 -15.52 7.86
C GLY A 99 -4.07 -16.05 7.46
N GLY A 100 -4.70 -15.48 6.43
CA GLY A 100 -5.98 -15.96 5.91
C GLY A 100 -5.83 -17.27 5.13
N ASN A 101 -6.89 -18.10 5.14
CA ASN A 101 -6.92 -19.40 4.44
C ASN A 101 -5.79 -20.38 4.80
N ILE A 102 -5.13 -20.20 5.95
CA ILE A 102 -4.13 -21.12 6.52
C ILE A 102 -4.67 -21.63 7.85
N GLN A 103 -4.68 -22.96 8.06
CA GLN A 103 -5.31 -23.60 9.23
C GLN A 103 -4.88 -23.01 10.59
N TYR A 104 -3.61 -22.63 10.69
CA TYR A 104 -3.01 -22.00 11.87
C TYR A 104 -2.45 -20.60 11.55
N GLY A 105 -2.91 -19.99 10.47
CA GLY A 105 -2.51 -18.65 10.08
C GLY A 105 -3.10 -17.61 11.00
N THR A 106 -2.31 -16.58 11.29
CA THR A 106 -2.74 -15.44 12.09
C THR A 106 -1.96 -14.20 11.66
N GLY A 107 -2.52 -13.02 11.93
CA GLY A 107 -1.81 -11.76 11.73
C GLY A 107 -0.66 -11.58 12.73
N SER A 108 0.06 -10.46 12.62
CA SER A 108 1.14 -10.13 13.56
C SER A 108 0.59 -9.74 14.93
N ILE A 109 0.39 -10.75 15.79
CA ILE A 109 -0.12 -10.60 17.16
C ILE A 109 0.83 -11.25 18.17
N LYS A 110 0.65 -10.92 19.45
CA LYS A 110 1.43 -11.54 20.54
C LYS A 110 1.25 -13.06 20.52
N GLY A 111 2.36 -13.79 20.43
CA GLY A 111 2.40 -15.25 20.36
C GLY A 111 2.44 -15.82 18.95
N ALA A 112 2.29 -14.99 17.90
CA ALA A 112 2.50 -15.41 16.53
C ALA A 112 3.98 -15.77 16.28
N ILE A 113 4.22 -16.83 15.51
CA ILE A 113 5.56 -17.24 15.11
C ILE A 113 6.00 -16.38 13.92
N SER A 114 7.02 -15.54 14.10
CA SER A 114 7.57 -14.67 13.05
C SER A 114 8.83 -15.22 12.38
N SER A 115 9.45 -16.24 12.95
CA SER A 115 10.64 -16.90 12.41
C SER A 115 10.69 -18.36 12.85
N LEU A 116 11.29 -19.21 12.03
CA LEU A 116 11.61 -20.58 12.38
C LEU A 116 12.90 -21.01 11.69
N ALA A 117 13.65 -21.88 12.35
CA ALA A 117 14.83 -22.52 11.79
C ALA A 117 14.69 -24.04 11.89
N ILE A 118 15.11 -24.73 10.83
CA ILE A 118 15.17 -26.19 10.77
C ILE A 118 16.64 -26.60 10.58
N HIS A 119 17.21 -27.27 11.57
CA HIS A 119 18.59 -27.76 11.51
C HIS A 119 18.66 -29.22 11.94
N LYS A 120 19.10 -30.10 11.03
CA LYS A 120 19.25 -31.55 11.27
C LYS A 120 17.98 -32.18 11.90
N GLY A 121 16.79 -31.79 11.40
CA GLY A 121 15.50 -32.28 11.89
C GLY A 121 15.02 -31.67 13.21
N LYS A 122 15.76 -30.73 13.81
CA LYS A 122 15.29 -29.94 14.97
C LYS A 122 14.67 -28.64 14.49
N ILE A 123 13.56 -28.26 15.11
CA ILE A 123 12.83 -27.00 14.84
C ILE A 123 13.04 -26.07 16.05
N SER A 124 13.35 -24.81 15.77
CA SER A 124 13.40 -23.73 16.76
C SER A 124 12.74 -22.48 16.20
N CYS A 125 12.08 -21.70 17.05
CA CYS A 125 11.42 -20.45 16.71
C CYS A 125 12.12 -19.28 17.42
#